data_AF-A0A9R1WNY6-F1
#
_entry.id   AF-A0A9R1WNY6-F1
#
_cell.length_a   1.000
_cell.length_b   1.000
_cell.length_c   1.000
_cell.angle_alpha   90.00
_cell.angle_beta   90.00
_cell.angle_gamma   90.00
#
_symmetry.space_group_name_H-M   'P 1'
#
loop_
_entity.id
_entity.type
_entity.pdbx_description
1 polymer ?
#
loop_
_entity_poly.entity_id
_entity_poly.type
_entity_poly.pdbx_seq_one_letter_code
_entity_poly.pdbx_strand_id
1 'polypeptide(L)'
;MNNALRGARQLPFRACIDLTFNRTIDAAMNCNTPLPSRMWPLFRKHDTSAQSHTLTEFNYNEGAYRLVTKLLVNENGGNTHTVSYYQHTCTCGKWQMERFPCSHALAVCRFRGDNHFSIINHVYTTMTYKQQYNDGFSPLSHADYWLEANWSIQADNSKCVVGRGRRRENRFRNEMDVHHPTEPRKCGLCHQPGHNTRNFSNSQPRFNAM
;
A
#
# COMPACT_ATOMS: atom_id res chain seq x y z
N MET A 1 -0.96 3.57 4.95
CA MET A 1 -1.35 4.98 5.20
C MET A 1 -2.79 5.15 5.70
N ASN A 2 -3.72 4.23 5.44
CA ASN A 2 -5.15 4.48 5.72
C ASN A 2 -5.52 4.73 7.19
N ASN A 3 -4.70 4.29 8.16
CA ASN A 3 -5.05 4.42 9.59
C ASN A 3 -4.41 5.64 10.29
N ALA A 4 -3.34 6.23 9.76
CA ALA A 4 -2.64 7.35 10.42
C ALA A 4 -3.48 8.65 10.47
N LEU A 5 -4.45 8.78 9.56
CA LEU A 5 -5.33 9.94 9.44
C LEU A 5 -6.76 9.66 9.90
N ARG A 6 -7.03 8.49 10.50
CA ARG A 6 -8.40 8.06 10.81
C ARG A 6 -9.14 9.04 11.73
N GLY A 7 -8.44 9.64 12.69
CA GLY A 7 -8.96 10.71 13.56
C GLY A 7 -8.82 12.13 13.00
N ALA A 8 -7.95 12.35 12.00
CA ALA A 8 -7.78 13.67 11.40
C ALA A 8 -8.99 14.05 10.52
N ARG A 9 -9.68 13.06 9.91
CA ARG A 9 -10.77 13.29 8.95
C ARG A 9 -11.99 14.07 9.49
N GLN A 10 -12.14 14.15 10.81
CA GLN A 10 -13.24 14.88 11.45
C GLN A 10 -12.82 16.29 11.91
N LEU A 11 -11.56 16.67 11.71
CA LEU A 11 -11.03 17.96 12.14
C LEU A 11 -11.21 19.02 11.05
N PRO A 12 -11.30 20.31 11.44
CA PRO A 12 -11.14 21.41 10.50
C PRO A 12 -9.83 21.29 9.71
N PHE A 13 -9.82 21.74 8.45
CA PHE A 13 -8.69 21.58 7.54
C PHE A 13 -7.34 22.03 8.13
N ARG A 14 -7.32 23.15 8.85
CA ARG A 14 -6.11 23.65 9.51
C ARG A 14 -5.58 22.66 10.57
N ALA A 15 -6.47 22.15 11.42
CA ALA A 15 -6.14 21.16 12.43
C ALA A 15 -5.72 19.81 11.81
N CYS A 16 -6.25 19.44 10.63
CA CYS A 16 -5.73 18.30 9.86
C CYS A 16 -4.27 18.52 9.49
N ILE A 17 -3.93 19.66 8.88
CA ILE A 17 -2.56 19.98 8.48
C ILE A 17 -1.64 19.90 9.69
N ASP A 18 -1.97 20.62 10.76
CA ASP A 18 -1.13 20.70 11.96
C ASP A 18 -0.94 19.31 12.59
N LEU A 19 -2.01 18.53 12.71
CA LEU A 19 -1.93 17.17 13.25
C LEU A 19 -1.08 16.25 12.36
N THR A 20 -1.22 16.33 11.04
CA THR A 20 -0.42 15.51 10.12
C THR A 20 1.05 15.87 10.19
N PHE A 21 1.36 17.16 10.19
CA PHE A 21 2.69 17.71 10.26
C PHE A 21 3.39 17.29 11.56
N ASN A 22 2.77 17.57 12.70
CA ASN A 22 3.33 17.23 14.01
C ASN A 22 3.57 15.73 14.13
N ARG A 23 2.62 14.89 13.69
CA ARG A 23 2.81 13.43 13.69
C ARG A 23 3.96 12.97 12.80
N THR A 24 4.16 13.60 11.64
CA THR A 24 5.27 13.26 10.76
C THR A 24 6.62 13.65 11.34
N ILE A 25 6.70 14.81 11.98
CA ILE A 25 7.89 15.28 12.69
C ILE A 25 8.19 14.39 13.89
N ASP A 26 7.19 14.13 14.75
CA ASP A 26 7.35 13.26 15.91
C ASP A 26 7.84 11.88 15.49
N ALA A 27 7.27 11.30 14.44
CA ALA A 27 7.72 10.01 13.92
C ALA A 27 9.15 10.05 13.36
N ALA A 28 9.59 11.17 12.79
CA ALA A 28 10.96 11.35 12.32
C ALA A 28 11.95 11.52 13.47
N MET A 29 11.68 12.46 14.38
CA MET A 29 12.57 12.82 15.47
C MET A 29 12.75 11.69 16.49
N ASN A 30 11.68 10.93 16.75
CA ASN A 30 11.72 9.77 17.66
C ASN A 30 12.21 8.47 16.99
N CYS A 31 12.57 8.49 15.71
CA CYS A 31 13.11 7.30 15.04
C CYS A 31 14.59 7.10 15.43
N ASN A 32 14.89 6.00 16.12
CA ASN A 32 16.24 5.63 16.55
C ASN A 32 16.79 4.37 15.85
N THR A 33 16.09 3.89 14.82
CA THR A 33 16.55 2.76 14.00
C THR A 33 17.36 3.25 12.80
N PRO A 34 18.23 2.42 12.19
CA PRO A 34 19.02 2.82 11.00
C PRO A 34 18.17 3.28 9.81
N LEU A 35 16.97 2.70 9.66
CA LEU A 35 15.99 3.03 8.63
C LEU A 35 14.69 3.54 9.26
N PRO A 36 13.96 4.44 8.59
CA PRO A 36 12.62 4.84 9.01
C PRO A 36 11.65 3.65 9.05
N SER A 37 10.65 3.71 9.94
CA SER A 37 9.63 2.67 10.13
C SER A 37 8.98 2.17 8.83
N ARG A 38 8.83 3.05 7.82
CA ARG A 38 8.26 2.71 6.51
C ARG A 38 9.15 1.86 5.62
N MET A 39 10.47 1.91 5.80
CA MET A 39 11.42 1.17 4.96
C MET A 39 11.61 -0.27 5.43
N TRP A 40 11.37 -0.53 6.71
CA TRP A 40 11.53 -1.87 7.29
C TRP A 40 10.72 -2.98 6.63
N PRO A 41 9.44 -2.80 6.24
CA PRO A 41 8.70 -3.81 5.49
C PRO A 41 9.36 -4.18 4.16
N LEU A 42 9.87 -3.19 3.42
CA LEU A 42 10.58 -3.42 2.16
C LEU A 42 11.89 -4.19 2.41
N PHE A 43 12.68 -3.73 3.38
CA PHE A 43 13.92 -4.39 3.78
C PHE A 43 13.69 -5.87 4.13
N ARG A 44 12.73 -6.16 5.02
CA ARG A 44 12.41 -7.53 5.43
C ARG A 44 11.97 -8.40 4.27
N LYS A 45 11.17 -7.86 3.34
CA LYS A 45 10.75 -8.59 2.13
C LYS A 45 11.96 -8.97 1.28
N HIS A 46 12.87 -8.03 1.05
CA HIS A 46 14.08 -8.30 0.28
C HIS A 46 15.02 -9.26 1.02
N ASP A 47 15.18 -9.11 2.33
CA ASP A 47 16.01 -9.97 3.18
C ASP A 47 15.49 -11.41 3.23
N THR A 48 14.18 -11.60 3.39
CA THR A 48 13.57 -12.95 3.32
C THR A 48 13.78 -13.58 1.94
N SER A 49 13.61 -12.81 0.86
CA SER A 49 13.91 -13.30 -0.49
C SER A 49 15.40 -13.60 -0.68
N ALA A 50 16.31 -12.87 -0.01
CA ALA A 50 17.74 -13.05 -0.13
C ALA A 50 18.19 -14.45 0.32
N GLN A 51 17.50 -15.04 1.30
CA GLN A 51 17.78 -16.37 1.85
C GLN A 51 17.60 -17.50 0.81
N SER A 52 16.86 -17.25 -0.28
CA SER A 52 16.64 -18.21 -1.36
C SER A 52 17.71 -18.22 -2.45
N HIS A 53 18.65 -17.27 -2.43
CA HIS A 53 19.69 -17.16 -3.45
C HIS A 53 20.94 -17.91 -3.05
N THR A 54 21.61 -18.53 -4.02
CA THR A 54 22.88 -19.24 -3.81
C THR A 54 23.95 -18.63 -4.68
N LEU A 55 25.08 -18.23 -4.08
CA LEU A 55 26.24 -17.75 -4.82
C LEU A 55 26.91 -18.92 -5.55
N THR A 56 27.28 -18.70 -6.80
CA THR A 56 27.98 -19.70 -7.63
C THR A 56 29.41 -19.29 -7.95
N GLU A 57 29.66 -18.01 -8.22
CA GLU A 57 30.98 -17.48 -8.53
C GLU A 57 31.16 -16.10 -7.91
N PHE A 58 32.41 -15.73 -7.59
CA PHE A 58 32.72 -14.43 -7.04
C PHE A 58 34.17 -14.00 -7.29
N ASN A 59 34.37 -12.69 -7.41
CA ASN A 59 35.66 -12.02 -7.37
C ASN A 59 35.59 -10.94 -6.28
N TYR A 60 36.28 -11.16 -5.16
CA TYR A 60 36.26 -10.24 -4.02
C TYR A 60 36.92 -8.88 -4.32
N ASN A 61 37.96 -8.87 -5.15
CA ASN A 61 38.73 -7.66 -5.47
C ASN A 61 37.92 -6.71 -6.35
N GLU A 62 37.23 -7.25 -7.35
CA GLU A 62 36.35 -6.48 -8.25
C GLU A 62 34.95 -6.26 -7.66
N GLY A 63 34.58 -7.02 -6.62
CA GLY A 63 33.25 -6.99 -6.03
C GLY A 63 32.18 -7.57 -6.95
N ALA A 64 32.54 -8.49 -7.85
CA ALA A 64 31.62 -9.13 -8.78
C ALA A 64 31.15 -10.48 -8.22
N TYR A 65 29.83 -10.70 -8.17
CA TYR A 65 29.23 -11.89 -7.59
C TYR A 65 28.12 -12.43 -8.49
N ARG A 66 28.10 -13.73 -8.71
CA ARG A 66 27.06 -14.41 -9.47
C ARG A 66 26.20 -15.28 -8.56
N LEU A 67 24.88 -15.16 -8.71
CA LEU A 67 23.89 -15.81 -7.86
C LEU A 67 22.85 -16.52 -8.71
N VAL A 68 22.38 -17.66 -8.22
CA VAL A 68 21.22 -18.37 -8.77
C VAL A 68 20.08 -18.27 -7.78
N THR A 69 18.91 -17.84 -8.26
CA THR A 69 17.68 -17.87 -7.46
C THR A 69 17.12 -19.29 -7.47
N LYS A 70 17.06 -19.95 -6.30
CA LYS A 70 16.55 -21.32 -6.20
C LYS A 70 15.10 -21.41 -6.73
N LEU A 71 14.83 -22.47 -7.48
CA LEU A 71 13.52 -22.80 -8.06
C LEU A 71 12.45 -22.84 -6.96
N LEU A 72 11.56 -21.86 -6.96
CA LEU A 72 10.30 -21.92 -6.22
C LEU A 72 9.20 -22.34 -7.20
N VAL A 73 9.03 -23.65 -7.43
CA VAL A 73 7.86 -24.42 -7.97
C VAL A 73 7.12 -23.88 -9.21
N ASN A 74 7.46 -22.70 -9.70
CA ASN A 74 6.86 -21.98 -10.80
C ASN A 74 7.94 -21.79 -11.87
N GLU A 75 7.49 -21.75 -13.11
CA GLU A 75 8.26 -21.85 -14.37
C GLU A 75 9.34 -20.75 -14.59
N ASN A 76 9.54 -19.84 -13.63
CA ASN A 76 10.48 -18.72 -13.68
C ASN A 76 11.68 -18.85 -12.70
N GLY A 77 11.85 -19.99 -12.03
CA GLY A 77 12.98 -20.25 -11.14
C GLY A 77 14.27 -20.62 -11.89
N GLY A 78 15.44 -20.37 -11.29
CA GLY A 78 16.75 -20.73 -11.87
C GLY A 78 17.47 -19.62 -12.63
N ASN A 79 16.94 -18.39 -12.64
CA ASN A 79 17.63 -17.25 -13.26
C ASN A 79 18.93 -16.92 -12.52
N THR A 80 19.97 -16.68 -13.32
CA THR A 80 21.27 -16.23 -12.84
C THR A 80 21.33 -14.71 -12.84
N HIS A 81 21.80 -14.12 -11.74
CA HIS A 81 21.98 -12.69 -11.60
C HIS A 81 23.41 -12.35 -11.21
N THR A 82 23.90 -11.23 -11.72
CA THR A 82 25.24 -10.72 -11.40
C THR A 82 25.09 -9.43 -10.61
N VAL A 83 25.83 -9.34 -9.51
CA VAL A 83 25.89 -8.18 -8.62
C VAL A 83 27.29 -7.59 -8.73
N SER A 84 27.36 -6.30 -9.06
CA SER A 84 28.58 -5.49 -8.90
C SER A 84 28.43 -4.71 -7.61
N TYR A 85 29.04 -5.24 -6.55
CA TYR A 85 28.82 -4.83 -5.17
C TYR A 85 29.26 -3.39 -4.92
N TYR A 86 30.47 -3.01 -5.32
CA TYR A 86 31.00 -1.66 -5.11
C TYR A 86 30.31 -0.60 -5.98
N GLN A 87 29.75 -1.00 -7.13
CA GLN A 87 28.99 -0.09 -7.99
C GLN A 87 27.51 0.00 -7.61
N HIS A 88 27.07 -0.77 -6.60
CA HIS A 88 25.67 -0.88 -6.20
C HIS A 88 24.72 -1.22 -7.36
N THR A 89 25.12 -2.18 -8.22
CA THR A 89 24.30 -2.61 -9.36
C THR A 89 24.01 -4.10 -9.34
N CYS A 90 22.89 -4.49 -9.93
CA CYS A 90 22.49 -5.87 -10.12
C CYS A 90 21.83 -6.04 -11.49
N THR A 91 22.05 -7.17 -12.16
CA THR A 91 21.42 -7.45 -13.46
C THR A 91 19.89 -7.56 -13.40
N CYS A 92 19.30 -7.70 -12.21
CA CYS A 92 17.84 -7.60 -12.04
C CYS A 92 17.30 -6.15 -12.16
N GLY A 93 18.17 -5.14 -12.23
CA GLY A 93 17.82 -3.72 -12.40
C GLY A 93 17.23 -3.02 -11.17
N LYS A 94 16.72 -3.78 -10.20
CA LYS A 94 16.00 -3.23 -9.03
C LYS A 94 16.88 -2.33 -8.17
N TRP A 95 18.14 -2.69 -7.95
CA TRP A 95 19.03 -1.91 -7.09
C TRP A 95 19.28 -0.51 -7.67
N GLN A 96 19.44 -0.42 -8.99
CA GLN A 96 19.64 0.83 -9.70
C GLN A 96 18.37 1.69 -9.72
N MET A 97 17.23 1.07 -10.05
CA MET A 97 15.96 1.78 -10.18
C MET A 97 15.43 2.28 -8.84
N GLU A 98 15.45 1.41 -7.82
CA GLU A 98 14.91 1.73 -6.49
C GLU A 98 15.93 2.44 -5.61
N ARG A 99 17.22 2.47 -5.99
CA ARG A 99 18.35 2.93 -5.13
C ARG A 99 18.38 2.24 -3.76
N PHE A 100 17.70 1.09 -3.65
CA PHE A 100 17.58 0.29 -2.44
C PHE A 100 18.07 -1.14 -2.78
N PRO A 101 18.85 -1.80 -1.90
CA PRO A 101 19.37 -3.13 -2.19
C PRO A 101 18.25 -4.12 -2.52
N CYS A 102 18.38 -4.79 -3.67
CA CYS A 102 17.52 -5.90 -4.03
C CYS A 102 17.88 -7.16 -3.21
N SER A 103 17.07 -8.22 -3.30
CA SER A 103 17.35 -9.45 -2.55
C SER A 103 18.67 -10.13 -2.95
N HIS A 104 19.11 -10.00 -4.21
CA HIS A 104 20.43 -10.48 -4.65
C HIS A 104 21.57 -9.72 -3.98
N ALA A 105 21.46 -8.40 -3.90
CA ALA A 105 22.45 -7.54 -3.24
C ALA A 105 22.58 -7.86 -1.74
N LEU A 106 21.45 -8.05 -1.06
CA LEU A 106 21.44 -8.46 0.35
C LEU A 106 22.04 -9.85 0.55
N ALA A 107 21.82 -10.79 -0.37
CA ALA A 107 22.44 -12.11 -0.31
C ALA A 107 23.97 -12.03 -0.43
N VAL A 108 24.48 -11.19 -1.34
CA VAL A 108 25.92 -10.92 -1.46
C VAL A 108 26.47 -10.23 -0.21
N CYS A 109 25.77 -9.24 0.33
CA CYS A 109 26.16 -8.54 1.56
C CYS A 109 26.32 -9.52 2.72
N ARG A 110 25.34 -10.43 2.88
CA ARG A 110 25.37 -11.47 3.91
C ARG A 110 26.53 -12.45 3.70
N PHE A 111 26.79 -12.86 2.46
CA PHE A 111 27.92 -13.72 2.13
C PHE A 111 29.27 -13.07 2.48
N ARG A 112 29.40 -11.77 2.24
CA ARG A 112 30.60 -10.99 2.58
C ARG A 112 30.75 -10.73 4.08
N GLY A 113 29.70 -10.91 4.88
CA GLY A 113 29.68 -10.54 6.29
C GLY A 113 29.59 -9.02 6.54
N ASP A 114 29.29 -8.25 5.50
CA ASP A 114 29.18 -6.80 5.59
C ASP A 114 27.85 -6.39 6.24
N ASN A 115 27.84 -5.20 6.85
CA ASN A 115 26.62 -4.63 7.41
C ASN A 115 25.62 -4.26 6.31
N HIS A 116 24.42 -4.85 6.32
CA HIS A 116 23.36 -4.55 5.34
C HIS A 116 23.04 -3.06 5.18
N PHE A 117 23.21 -2.25 6.24
CA PHE A 117 22.93 -0.81 6.19
C PHE A 117 24.02 -0.01 5.44
N SER A 118 25.22 -0.57 5.22
CA SER A 118 26.30 0.13 4.50
C SER A 118 26.03 0.24 3.00
N ILE A 119 25.26 -0.69 2.43
CA ILE A 119 24.92 -0.73 1.01
C ILE A 119 23.57 -0.07 0.68
N ILE A 120 22.86 0.42 1.69
CA ILE A 120 21.63 1.17 1.50
C ILE A 120 21.99 2.62 1.17
N ASN A 121 21.37 3.16 0.12
CA ASN A 121 21.60 4.55 -0.25
C ASN A 121 21.19 5.50 0.89
N HIS A 122 22.01 6.52 1.16
CA HIS A 122 21.84 7.47 2.24
C HIS A 122 20.45 8.12 2.28
N VAL A 123 19.79 8.31 1.12
CA VAL A 123 18.44 8.89 1.02
C VAL A 123 17.37 8.13 1.82
N TYR A 124 17.61 6.85 2.13
CA TYR A 124 16.70 6.01 2.91
C TYR A 124 17.05 5.93 4.39
N THR A 125 18.15 6.55 4.83
CA THR A 125 18.58 6.50 6.22
C THR A 125 17.71 7.37 7.11
N THR A 126 17.59 6.98 8.38
CA THR A 126 16.88 7.80 9.37
C THR A 126 17.53 9.18 9.55
N MET A 127 18.85 9.28 9.37
CA MET A 127 19.55 10.56 9.42
C MET A 127 19.02 11.53 8.36
N THR A 128 18.99 11.11 7.09
CA THR A 128 18.44 11.94 6.00
C THR A 128 16.95 12.21 6.20
N TYR A 129 16.20 11.23 6.71
CA TYR A 129 14.80 11.44 7.08
C TYR A 129 14.63 12.54 8.14
N LYS A 130 15.47 12.59 9.19
CA LYS A 130 15.45 13.67 10.20
C LYS A 130 15.87 15.01 9.61
N GLN A 131 16.94 15.04 8.80
CA GLN A 131 17.42 16.26 8.14
C GLN A 131 16.35 16.93 7.29
N GLN A 132 15.55 16.14 6.54
CA GLN A 132 14.43 16.64 5.74
C GLN A 132 13.41 17.46 6.56
N TYR A 133 13.24 17.16 7.84
CA TYR A 133 12.31 17.84 8.75
C TYR A 133 13.02 18.70 9.81
N ASN A 134 14.34 18.86 9.70
CA ASN A 134 15.11 19.67 10.65
C ASN A 134 14.94 21.17 10.38
N ASP A 135 14.72 21.54 9.11
CA ASP A 135 14.43 22.93 8.75
C ASP A 135 13.04 23.33 9.26
N GLY A 136 13.00 24.49 9.92
CA GLY A 136 11.77 25.05 10.46
C GLY A 136 10.78 25.36 9.34
N PHE A 137 9.57 24.81 9.44
CA PHE A 137 8.48 25.26 8.60
C PHE A 137 8.08 26.67 9.02
N SER A 138 8.12 27.62 8.08
CA SER A 138 7.58 28.96 8.34
C SER A 138 6.06 28.86 8.40
N PRO A 139 5.42 29.09 9.57
CA PRO A 139 3.97 29.02 9.64
C PRO A 139 3.37 30.05 8.67
N LEU A 140 2.36 29.62 7.92
CA LEU A 140 1.56 30.55 7.13
C LEU A 140 0.95 31.57 8.09
N SER A 141 1.14 32.85 7.79
CA SER A 141 0.50 33.95 8.52
C SER A 141 -1.02 33.86 8.37
N HIS A 142 -1.77 34.62 9.17
CA HIS A 142 -3.21 34.75 8.97
C HIS A 142 -3.52 35.18 7.53
N ALA A 143 -4.63 34.71 6.98
CA ALA A 143 -5.01 34.96 5.59
C ALA A 143 -5.05 36.47 5.25
N ASP A 144 -5.41 37.30 6.23
CA ASP A 144 -5.47 38.76 6.07
C ASP A 144 -4.10 39.42 5.81
N TYR A 145 -3.00 38.73 6.12
CA TYR A 145 -1.64 39.20 5.85
C TYR A 145 -1.06 38.65 4.54
N TRP A 146 -1.83 37.85 3.80
CA TRP A 146 -1.36 37.30 2.54
C TRP A 146 -1.39 38.38 1.46
N LEU A 147 -0.32 38.48 0.68
CA LEU A 147 -0.31 39.33 -0.51
C LEU A 147 -1.34 38.78 -1.50
N GLU A 148 -2.09 39.68 -2.15
CA GLU A 148 -2.95 39.27 -3.26
C GLU A 148 -2.11 38.58 -4.33
N ALA A 149 -2.53 37.38 -4.73
CA ALA A 149 -1.87 36.65 -5.79
C ALA A 149 -2.03 37.43 -7.10
N ASN A 150 -0.91 37.78 -7.74
CA ASN A 150 -0.90 38.35 -9.09
C ASN A 150 -1.12 37.31 -10.19
N TRP A 151 -1.64 36.13 -9.82
CA TRP A 151 -1.84 34.99 -10.68
C TRP A 151 -3.15 34.28 -10.30
N SER A 152 -3.81 33.69 -11.29
CA SER A 152 -5.02 32.91 -11.12
C SER A 152 -4.77 31.43 -11.42
N ILE A 153 -5.30 30.53 -10.60
CA ILE A 153 -5.35 29.10 -10.95
C ILE A 153 -6.27 28.94 -12.16
N GLN A 154 -5.70 28.58 -13.32
CA GLN A 154 -6.49 28.09 -14.45
C GLN A 154 -6.63 26.58 -14.36
N ALA A 155 -7.87 26.12 -14.18
CA ALA A 155 -8.17 24.71 -14.32
C ALA A 155 -7.98 24.30 -15.79
N ASP A 156 -7.29 23.19 -16.02
CA ASP A 156 -7.25 22.55 -17.33
C ASP A 156 -8.61 21.91 -17.60
N ASN A 157 -9.45 22.59 -18.40
CA ASN A 157 -10.78 22.11 -18.73
C ASN A 157 -10.78 20.73 -19.42
N SER A 158 -9.67 20.31 -20.04
CA SER A 158 -9.55 18.97 -20.64
C SER A 158 -9.43 17.85 -19.59
N LYS A 159 -9.00 18.18 -18.37
CA LYS A 159 -8.90 17.26 -17.22
C LYS A 159 -10.10 17.33 -16.29
N CYS A 160 -11.05 18.22 -16.58
CA CYS A 160 -12.27 18.34 -15.82
C CYS A 160 -13.21 17.18 -16.18
N VAL A 161 -13.15 16.09 -15.42
CA VAL A 161 -14.03 14.94 -15.61
C VAL A 161 -15.39 15.28 -15.00
N VAL A 162 -16.39 15.55 -15.84
CA VAL A 162 -17.79 15.58 -15.40
C VAL A 162 -18.09 14.20 -14.79
N GLY A 163 -18.30 14.15 -13.47
CA GLY A 163 -18.57 12.89 -12.78
C GLY A 163 -19.71 12.17 -13.48
N ARG A 164 -19.47 10.95 -13.98
CA ARG A 164 -20.55 10.12 -14.53
C ARG A 164 -21.58 9.99 -13.42
N GLY A 165 -22.78 10.50 -13.65
CA GLY A 165 -23.88 10.35 -12.70
C GLY A 165 -24.03 8.88 -12.29
N ARG A 166 -24.54 8.64 -11.08
CA ARG A 166 -24.81 7.29 -10.56
C ARG A 166 -25.47 6.43 -11.64
N ARG A 167 -24.90 5.26 -11.95
CA ARG A 167 -25.51 4.27 -12.86
C ARG A 167 -26.98 4.10 -12.44
N ARG A 168 -27.91 4.35 -13.37
CA ARG A 168 -29.36 4.15 -13.13
C ARG A 168 -29.74 2.68 -12.97
N GLU A 169 -28.87 1.75 -13.38
CA GLU A 169 -29.08 0.33 -13.22
C GLU A 169 -28.25 -0.21 -12.04
N ASN A 170 -28.95 -0.68 -11.01
CA ASN A 170 -28.36 -1.01 -9.72
C ASN A 170 -27.64 -2.37 -9.68
N ARG A 171 -27.78 -3.27 -10.66
CA ARG A 171 -27.13 -4.59 -10.66
C ARG A 171 -27.24 -5.29 -12.02
N PHE A 172 -26.15 -5.83 -12.54
CA PHE A 172 -26.20 -6.82 -13.62
C PHE A 172 -26.80 -8.11 -13.04
N ARG A 173 -27.88 -8.62 -13.63
CA ARG A 173 -28.48 -9.89 -13.20
C ARG A 173 -27.59 -11.03 -13.66
N ASN A 174 -27.28 -11.94 -12.75
CA ASN A 174 -26.53 -13.16 -13.05
C ASN A 174 -27.48 -14.38 -13.00
N GLU A 175 -27.02 -15.57 -13.38
CA GLU A 175 -27.82 -16.80 -13.34
C GLU A 175 -28.36 -17.14 -11.93
N MET A 176 -27.66 -16.68 -10.88
CA MET A 176 -28.11 -16.76 -9.48
C MET A 176 -29.38 -15.93 -9.18
N ASP A 177 -29.73 -14.96 -10.05
CA ASP A 177 -30.94 -14.14 -9.93
C ASP A 177 -32.11 -14.70 -10.77
N VAL A 178 -31.89 -15.81 -11.51
CA VAL A 178 -32.92 -16.53 -12.27
C VAL A 178 -33.54 -17.59 -11.37
N HIS A 179 -34.84 -17.47 -11.10
CA HIS A 179 -35.57 -18.42 -10.26
C HIS A 179 -36.16 -19.53 -11.14
N HIS A 180 -35.73 -20.78 -10.93
CA HIS A 180 -36.36 -21.94 -11.55
C HIS A 180 -37.71 -22.21 -10.86
N PRO A 181 -38.84 -22.26 -11.60
CA PRO A 181 -40.19 -22.31 -11.03
C PRO A 181 -40.61 -23.67 -10.45
N THR A 182 -39.67 -24.57 -10.15
CA THR A 182 -39.97 -25.92 -9.68
C THR A 182 -40.48 -25.97 -8.24
N GLU A 183 -40.26 -24.93 -7.42
CA GLU A 183 -40.85 -24.85 -6.08
C GLU A 183 -41.52 -23.48 -5.81
N PRO A 184 -42.77 -23.48 -5.31
CA PRO A 184 -43.44 -22.24 -4.94
C PRO A 184 -42.73 -21.57 -3.76
N ARG A 185 -42.59 -20.24 -3.84
CA ARG A 185 -42.00 -19.45 -2.76
C ARG A 185 -42.77 -19.66 -1.45
N LYS A 186 -42.05 -20.07 -0.42
CA LYS A 186 -42.56 -20.25 0.94
C LYS A 186 -42.41 -18.95 1.73
N CYS A 187 -43.35 -18.69 2.63
CA CYS A 187 -43.27 -17.56 3.55
C CYS A 187 -42.02 -17.68 4.43
N GLY A 188 -41.25 -16.61 4.59
CA GLY A 188 -40.03 -16.64 5.42
C GLY A 188 -40.28 -16.81 6.92
N LEU A 189 -41.53 -16.67 7.38
CA LEU A 189 -41.91 -16.80 8.80
C LEU A 189 -42.53 -18.17 9.13
N CYS A 190 -43.46 -18.68 8.31
CA CYS A 190 -44.12 -19.96 8.57
C CYS A 190 -43.79 -21.07 7.58
N HIS A 191 -42.95 -20.78 6.58
CA HIS A 191 -42.50 -21.72 5.57
C HIS A 191 -43.61 -22.40 4.75
N GLN A 192 -44.84 -21.88 4.80
CA GLN A 192 -45.95 -22.35 3.97
C GLN A 192 -45.96 -21.62 2.62
N PRO A 193 -46.31 -22.33 1.52
CA PRO A 193 -46.47 -21.70 0.21
C PRO A 193 -47.74 -20.82 0.17
N GLY A 194 -47.86 -19.97 -0.86
CA GLY A 194 -49.07 -19.20 -1.14
C GLY A 194 -49.12 -17.79 -0.53
N HIS A 195 -48.17 -17.41 0.33
CA HIS A 195 -48.00 -16.04 0.79
C HIS A 195 -46.52 -15.74 1.10
N ASN A 196 -46.19 -14.45 1.21
CA ASN A 196 -44.86 -14.01 1.60
C ASN A 196 -44.88 -13.43 3.04
N THR A 197 -43.69 -13.16 3.56
CA THR A 197 -43.46 -12.62 4.91
C THR A 197 -44.23 -11.33 5.19
N ARG A 198 -44.48 -10.52 4.16
CA ARG A 198 -45.23 -9.26 4.25
C ARG A 198 -46.73 -9.47 4.43
N ASN A 199 -47.28 -10.56 3.92
CA ASN A 199 -48.71 -10.85 3.94
C ASN A 199 -49.08 -11.91 5.00
N PHE A 200 -48.16 -12.24 5.91
CA PHE A 200 -48.33 -13.28 6.93
C PHE A 200 -49.53 -13.04 7.86
N SER A 201 -49.82 -11.77 8.20
CA SER A 201 -50.93 -11.39 9.07
C SER A 201 -52.32 -11.65 8.47
N ASN A 202 -52.43 -11.67 7.14
CA ASN A 202 -53.70 -11.91 6.44
C ASN A 202 -53.97 -13.40 6.17
N SER A 203 -53.00 -14.28 6.49
CA SER A 203 -53.07 -15.72 6.25
C SER A 203 -53.29 -16.55 7.53
N GLN A 204 -53.53 -15.93 8.69
CA GLN A 204 -53.84 -16.68 9.90
C GLN A 204 -55.28 -17.22 9.84
N PRO A 205 -55.52 -18.52 10.10
CA PRO A 205 -56.87 -19.06 10.15
C PRO A 205 -57.65 -18.43 11.32
N ARG A 206 -58.87 -17.95 11.05
CA ARG A 206 -59.82 -17.57 12.09
C ARG A 206 -60.21 -18.83 12.86
N PHE A 207 -59.76 -18.97 14.09
CA PHE A 207 -60.28 -19.99 15.00
C PHE A 207 -61.71 -19.59 15.39
N ASN A 208 -62.71 -20.34 14.93
CA ASN A 208 -64.06 -20.29 15.48
C ASN A 208 -64.05 -21.10 16.79
N ALA A 209 -64.26 -20.43 17.92
CA ALA A 209 -64.59 -21.10 19.18
C ALA A 209 -66.06 -21.53 19.14
N MET A 210 -66.33 -22.72 19.70
CA MET A 210 -67.67 -23.29 19.92
C MET A 210 -68.55 -22.38 20.80
#